data_AF-A0A497PM21-F1
#
_entry.id   AF-A0A497PM21-F1
#
_cell.length_a   1.000
_cell.length_b   1.000
_cell.length_c   1.000
_cell.angle_alpha   90.00
_cell.angle_beta   90.00
_cell.angle_gamma   90.00
#
_symmetry.space_group_name_H-M   'P 1'
#
loop_
_entity.id
_entity.type
_entity.pdbx_description
1 polymer ?
#
loop_
_entity_poly.entity_id
_entity_poly.type
_entity_poly.pdbx_seq_one_letter_code
_entity_poly.pdbx_strand_id
1 'polypeptide(L)' 'GAPLLGVNGVGIICHGSSSPKAIKNAVKLAVRYAENNTLERMSGMLLKNRNK' A
#
# COMPACT_ATOMS: atom_id res chain seq x y z
N GLY A 1 9.68 -1.75 -3.64
CA GLY A 1 9.19 -1.38 -2.31
C GLY A 1 8.09 -2.33 -1.90
N ALA A 2 7.80 -2.38 -0.60
CA ALA A 2 6.72 -3.20 -0.02
C ALA A 2 5.65 -2.29 0.61
N PRO A 3 4.36 -2.66 0.55
CA PRO A 3 3.31 -1.91 1.23
C PRO A 3 3.48 -1.95 2.75
N LEU A 4 3.38 -0.79 3.41
CA LEU A 4 3.30 -0.69 4.87
C LEU A 4 1.83 -0.84 5.29
N LEU A 5 1.55 -1.91 6.04
CA LEU A 5 0.22 -2.20 6.57
C LEU A 5 0.09 -1.70 8.01
N GLY A 6 -1.15 -1.45 8.44
CA GLY A 6 -1.45 -1.01 9.81
C GLY A 6 -1.38 0.52 10.02
N VAL A 7 -1.23 1.29 8.94
CA VAL A 7 -1.29 2.76 8.96
C VAL A 7 -2.60 3.26 8.32
N ASN A 8 -3.06 4.45 8.72
CA ASN A 8 -4.23 5.09 8.09
C ASN A 8 -3.84 5.82 6.79
N GLY A 9 -3.36 5.06 5.80
CA GLY A 9 -2.97 5.60 4.50
C GLY A 9 -2.16 4.62 3.64
N VAL A 10 -1.55 5.15 2.58
CA VAL A 10 -0.68 4.38 1.68
C VAL A 10 0.79 4.71 1.98
N GLY A 11 1.56 3.69 2.36
CA GLY A 11 3.01 3.78 2.51
C GLY A 11 3.72 2.68 1.74
N ILE A 12 4.81 3.01 1.06
CA ILE A 12 5.68 2.03 0.38
C ILE A 12 7.09 2.15 0.96
N ILE A 13 7.55 1.10 1.64
CA ILE A 13 8.90 1.02 2.20
C ILE A 13 9.88 0.59 1.10
N CYS A 14 11.00 1.30 0.98
CA CYS A 14 12.08 1.02 0.03
C CYS A 14 13.40 0.82 0.77
N HIS A 15 14.33 0.07 0.16
CA HIS A 15 15.70 -0.07 0.68
C HIS A 15 16.51 1.19 0.40
N GLY A 16 17.47 1.54 1.26
CA GLY A 16 18.35 2.71 1.06
C GLY A 16 19.18 2.63 -0.22
N SER A 17 19.51 1.42 -0.69
CA SER A 17 20.22 1.17 -1.95
C SER A 17 19.31 1.17 -3.19
N SER A 18 18.06 1.62 -3.08
CA SER A 18 17.11 1.61 -4.20
C SER A 18 17.56 2.57 -5.31
N SER A 19 17.64 2.05 -6.54
CA SER A 19 17.93 2.87 -7.71
C SER A 19 16.82 3.88 -8.02
N PRO A 20 17.09 4.96 -8.79
CA PRO A 20 16.07 5.93 -9.20
C PRO A 20 14.86 5.29 -9.89
N LYS A 21 15.08 4.24 -10.71
CA LYS A 21 14.00 3.46 -11.35
C LYS A 21 13.15 2.72 -10.32
N ALA A 22 13.77 2.15 -9.28
CA ALA A 22 13.06 1.47 -8.21
C ALA A 22 12.20 2.44 -7.39
N ILE A 23 12.71 3.64 -7.08
CA ILE A 23 11.94 4.69 -6.41
C ILE A 23 10.76 5.16 -7.28
N LYS A 24 10.97 5.43 -8.57
CA LYS A 24 9.89 5.76 -9.51
C LYS A 24 8.78 4.70 -9.50
N ASN A 25 9.15 3.42 -9.51
CA ASN A 25 8.18 2.33 -9.47
C ASN A 25 7.46 2.22 -8.13
N ALA A 26 8.13 2.54 -7.02
CA ALA A 26 7.51 2.60 -5.69
C ALA A 26 6.46 3.71 -5.60
N VAL A 27 6.73 4.89 -6.15
CA VAL A 27 5.75 5.99 -6.24
C VAL A 27 4.56 5.58 -7.09
N LYS A 28 4.78 4.97 -8.27
CA LYS A 28 3.69 4.42 -9.10
C LYS A 28 2.87 3.37 -8.38
N LEU A 29 3.48 2.55 -7.53
CA LEU A 29 2.78 1.57 -6.72
C LEU A 29 1.90 2.27 -5.67
N ALA A 30 2.42 3.29 -4.99
CA ALA A 30 1.65 4.08 -4.03
C ALA A 30 0.42 4.74 -4.67
N VAL A 31 0.60 5.38 -5.84
CA VAL A 31 -0.51 5.99 -6.59
C VAL A 31 -1.59 4.95 -6.91
N ARG A 32 -1.20 3.78 -7.42
CA ARG A 32 -2.16 2.70 -7.70
C ARG A 32 -2.89 2.21 -6.46
N TYR A 33 -2.26 2.19 -5.30
CA TYR A 33 -2.93 1.78 -4.05
C TYR A 33 -3.97 2.80 -3.62
N ALA A 34 -3.67 4.10 -3.77
CA ALA A 34 -4.58 5.20 -3.47
C ALA A 34 -5.77 5.23 -4.44
N GLU A 35 -5.51 5.18 -5.75
CA GLU A 35 -6.56 5.18 -6.79
C GLU A 35 -7.52 3.99 -6.66
N ASN A 36 -7.00 2.84 -6.25
CA ASN A 36 -7.81 1.63 -6.07
C ASN A 36 -8.53 1.55 -4.71
N ASN A 37 -8.44 2.58 -3.87
CA ASN A 37 -9.01 2.61 -2.51
C ASN A 37 -8.67 1.32 -1.73
N THR A 38 -7.39 0.93 -1.78
CA THR A 38 -6.96 -0.40 -1.31
C THR A 38 -7.15 -0.54 0.20
N LEU A 39 -6.94 0.54 0.95
CA LEU A 39 -7.10 0.57 2.41
C LEU A 39 -8.55 0.28 2.81
N GLU A 40 -9.50 0.98 2.20
CA GLU A 40 -10.94 0.85 2.46
C GLU A 40 -11.42 -0.55 2.14
N ARG A 41 -10.98 -1.10 1.00
CA ARG A 41 -11.31 -2.46 0.57
C ARG A 41 -10.78 -3.50 1.54
N MET A 42 -9.51 -3.38 1.96
CA MET A 42 -8.90 -4.30 2.92
C MET A 42 -9.61 -4.24 4.27
N SER A 43 -9.84 -3.04 4.81
CA SER A 43 -10.56 -2.86 6.08
C SER A 43 -11.97 -3.44 6.01
N GLY A 44 -12.71 -3.15 4.94
CA GLY A 44 -14.04 -3.72 4.70
C GLY A 44 -14.05 -5.24 4.62
N MET A 45 -13.04 -5.86 4.00
CA MET A 45 -12.90 -7.32 3.96
C MET A 45 -12.62 -7.93 5.34
N LEU A 46 -11.74 -7.31 6.13
CA LEU A 46 -11.43 -7.78 7.49
C LEU A 46 -12.65 -7.71 8.40
N LEU A 47 -13.42 -6.61 8.34
CA LEU A 47 -14.66 -6.47 9.11
C LEU A 47 -15.70 -7.52 8.71
N LYS A 48 -15.85 -7.79 7.40
CA LYS A 48 -16.73 -8.86 6.91
C LYS A 48 -16.32 -10.24 7.43
N ASN A 49 -15.02 -10.52 7.52
CA ASN A 49 -14.53 -11.80 8.01
C ASN A 49 -14.70 -11.96 9.52
N ARG A 50 -14.56 -10.87 10.29
CA ARG A 50 -14.75 -10.90 11.76
C ARG A 50 -16.20 -11.19 12.17
N ASN A 51 -17.16 -10.83 11.32
CA ASN A 51 -18.59 -11.00 11.59
C ASN A 51 -19.18 -12.27 10.94
N LYS A 52 -18.32 -13.16 10.42
CA LYS A 52 -18.66 -14.53 10.07
C LYS A 52 -18.35 -15.45 11.24
#